data_AF-A0A4Y8CDN7-F1
#
_entry.id   AF-A0A4Y8CDN7-F1
#
_cell.length_a   1.000
_cell.length_b   1.000
_cell.length_c   1.000
_cell.angle_alpha   90.00
_cell.angle_beta   90.00
_cell.angle_gamma   90.00
#
_symmetry.space_group_name_H-M   'P 1'
#
loop_
_entity.id
_entity.type
_entity.pdbx_description
1 polymer ?
#
loop_
_entity_poly.entity_id
_entity_poly.type
_entity_poly.pdbx_seq_one_letter_code
_entity_poly.pdbx_strand_id
1 'polypeptide(L)' 'IELFENYEDFKNELLSKSDLKGKKFFMPLRIILTGNIHGPELSDLYPYIKNFIHELARI' A
#
# COMPACT_ATOMS: atom_id res chain seq x y z
N ILE A 1 2.30 1.91 -16.61
CA ILE A 1 2.73 2.72 -15.44
C ILE A 1 3.76 1.88 -14.74
N GLU A 2 4.95 2.41 -14.53
CA GLU A 2 6.01 1.67 -13.83
C GLU A 2 5.63 1.55 -12.36
N LEU A 3 5.49 0.33 -11.88
CA LEU A 3 5.15 0.03 -10.50
C LEU A 3 6.45 -0.14 -9.72
N PHE A 4 6.45 0.24 -8.44
CA PHE A 4 7.58 -0.03 -7.56
C PHE A 4 7.83 -1.53 -7.46
N GLU A 5 9.09 -1.95 -7.57
CA GLU A 5 9.41 -3.37 -7.53
C GLU A 5 9.28 -3.97 -6.13
N ASN A 6 9.60 -3.18 -5.09
CA ASN A 6 9.55 -3.60 -3.70
C ASN A 6 8.60 -2.71 -2.88
N TYR A 7 8.14 -3.27 -1.77
CA TYR A 7 7.20 -2.62 -0.86
C TYR A 7 7.77 -1.37 -0.19
N GLU A 8 9.07 -1.33 0.12
CA GLU A 8 9.65 -0.20 0.84
C GLU A 8 9.70 1.06 0.00
N ASP A 9 10.08 0.96 -1.27
CA ASP A 9 10.06 2.11 -2.17
C ASP A 9 8.64 2.63 -2.37
N PHE A 10 7.67 1.72 -2.57
CA PHE A 10 6.25 2.06 -2.65
C PHE A 10 5.76 2.78 -1.38
N LYS A 11 6.05 2.22 -0.21
CA LYS A 11 5.64 2.76 1.08
C LYS A 11 6.27 4.13 1.33
N ASN A 12 7.57 4.27 1.08
CA ASN A 12 8.32 5.50 1.32
C ASN A 12 7.85 6.63 0.40
N GLU A 13 7.54 6.34 -0.86
CA GLU A 13 6.96 7.31 -1.79
C GLU A 13 5.57 7.78 -1.31
N LEU A 14 4.72 6.87 -0.85
CA LEU A 14 3.40 7.25 -0.33
C LEU A 14 3.50 8.06 0.97
N LEU A 15 4.44 7.71 1.86
CA LEU A 15 4.71 8.46 3.09
C LEU A 15 5.17 9.90 2.76
N SER A 16 6.07 10.07 1.79
CA SER A 16 6.60 11.38 1.40
C SER A 16 5.52 12.29 0.80
N LYS A 17 4.58 11.72 0.04
CA LYS A 17 3.50 12.46 -0.64
C LYS A 17 2.31 12.79 0.25
N SER A 18 2.02 11.96 1.25
CA SER A 18 0.79 12.10 2.05
C SER A 18 0.96 12.89 3.34
N ASP A 19 2.20 13.05 3.83
CA ASP A 19 2.52 13.56 5.18
C ASP A 19 1.82 12.79 6.32
N LEU A 20 1.31 11.58 6.02
CA LEU A 20 0.71 10.68 7.00
C LEU A 20 1.79 9.79 7.62
N LYS A 21 1.61 9.41 8.89
CA LYS A 21 2.55 8.55 9.63
C LYS A 21 1.83 7.55 10.53
N GLY A 22 2.52 6.45 10.85
CA GLY A 22 2.05 5.42 11.77
C GLY A 22 0.66 4.90 11.39
N LYS A 23 -0.22 4.71 12.38
CA LYS A 23 -1.57 4.16 12.17
C LYS A 23 -2.40 4.97 11.15
N LYS A 24 -2.21 6.29 11.10
CA LYS A 24 -2.93 7.17 10.15
C LYS A 24 -2.54 6.94 8.69
N PHE A 25 -1.37 6.34 8.44
CA PHE A 25 -0.93 5.93 7.11
C PHE A 25 -1.25 4.44 6.86
N PHE A 26 -0.81 3.56 7.76
CA PHE A 26 -0.88 2.11 7.52
C PHE A 26 -2.30 1.55 7.55
N MET A 27 -3.19 2.09 8.39
CA MET A 27 -4.57 1.63 8.46
C MET A 27 -5.35 1.92 7.17
N PRO A 28 -5.40 3.16 6.64
CA PRO A 28 -6.09 3.40 5.36
C PRO A 28 -5.41 2.69 4.19
N LEU A 29 -4.07 2.63 4.13
CA LEU A 29 -3.37 1.89 3.07
C LEU A 29 -3.79 0.42 3.05
N ARG A 30 -3.88 -0.23 4.22
CA ARG A 30 -4.36 -1.61 4.33
C ARG A 30 -5.79 -1.75 3.83
N ILE A 31 -6.69 -0.86 4.24
CA ILE A 31 -8.09 -0.91 3.81
C ILE A 31 -8.20 -0.78 2.29
N ILE A 32 -7.43 0.11 1.67
CA ILE A 32 -7.41 0.27 0.21
C ILE A 32 -6.93 -1.03 -0.46
N LEU A 33 -5.84 -1.61 0.04
CA LEU A 33 -5.20 -2.78 -0.60
C LEU A 33 -5.92 -4.09 -0.34
N THR A 34 -6.65 -4.24 0.77
CA THR A 34 -7.20 -5.53 1.20
C THR A 34 -8.68 -5.51 1.58
N GLY A 35 -9.30 -4.33 1.66
CA GLY A 35 -10.67 -4.17 2.17
C GLY A 35 -10.84 -4.48 3.67
N ASN A 36 -9.75 -4.74 4.40
CA ASN A 36 -9.79 -5.20 5.79
C ASN A 36 -8.92 -4.33 6.70
N ILE A 37 -9.28 -4.23 7.99
CA ILE A 37 -8.50 -3.50 9.00
C ILE A 37 -7.36 -4.32 9.61
N HIS A 38 -7.41 -5.64 9.44
CA HIS A 38 -6.46 -6.62 9.97
C HIS A 38 -5.99 -7.56 8.86
N GLY A 39 -4.91 -8.31 9.10
CA GLY A 39 -4.39 -9.30 8.18
C GLY A 39 -2.87 -9.41 8.23
N PRO A 40 -2.26 -10.14 7.28
CA PRO A 40 -0.81 -10.28 7.15
C PRO A 40 -0.08 -8.95 7.00
N GLU A 41 1.23 -8.94 7.15
CA GLU A 41 2.04 -7.76 6.89
C GLU A 41 1.89 -7.30 5.43
N LEU A 42 1.82 -5.98 5.23
CA LEU A 42 1.65 -5.42 3.88
C LEU A 42 2.84 -5.72 2.98
N SER A 43 4.04 -5.83 3.54
CA SER A 43 5.26 -6.26 2.83
C SER A 43 5.12 -7.65 2.23
N ASP A 44 4.45 -8.56 2.94
CA ASP A 44 4.30 -9.96 2.53
C ASP A 44 3.22 -10.10 1.46
N LEU A 45 2.19 -9.23 1.52
CA LEU A 45 1.11 -9.17 0.53
C LEU A 45 1.56 -8.51 -0.78
N TYR A 46 2.42 -7.48 -0.70
CA TYR A 46 2.78 -6.61 -1.81
C TYR A 46 3.18 -7.35 -3.10
N PRO A 47 4.03 -8.41 -3.09
CA PRO A 47 4.42 -9.13 -4.30
C PRO A 47 3.25 -9.73 -5.07
N TYR A 48 2.15 -10.07 -4.38
CA TYR A 48 0.97 -10.70 -4.98
C TYR A 48 -0.04 -9.67 -5.49
N ILE A 49 -0.03 -8.46 -4.94
CA ILE A 49 -1.05 -7.43 -5.24
C ILE A 49 -0.52 -6.24 -6.04
N LYS A 50 0.80 -6.07 -6.20
CA LYS A 50 1.39 -4.87 -6.82
C LYS A 50 0.81 -4.53 -8.19
N ASN A 51 0.54 -5.57 -8.99
CA ASN A 51 -0.01 -5.42 -10.33
C ASN A 51 -1.49 -4.97 -10.36
N PHE A 52 -2.19 -5.05 -9.22
CA PHE A 52 -3.59 -4.68 -9.05
C PHE A 52 -3.76 -3.35 -8.31
N ILE A 53 -2.67 -2.65 -7.94
CA ILE A 53 -2.75 -1.45 -7.08
C ILE A 53 -3.67 -0.37 -7.65
N HIS A 54 -3.67 -0.15 -8.97
CA HIS A 54 -4.57 0.82 -9.61
C HIS A 54 -6.04 0.44 -9.46
N GLU A 55 -6.37 -0.82 -9.70
CA GLU A 55 -7.72 -1.35 -9.53
C GLU A 55 -8.18 -1.25 -8.06
N LEU A 56 -7.32 -1.64 -7.12
CA LEU A 56 -7.57 -1.56 -5.68
C LEU A 56 -7.75 -0.11 -5.20
N ALA A 57 -6.94 0.81 -5.72
CA ALA A 57 -7.03 2.25 -5.43
C ALA A 57 -8.18 2.95 -6.16
N ARG A 58 -8.82 2.27 -7.12
CA ARG A 58 -9.93 2.79 -7.95
C ARG A 58 -9.53 4.02 -8.76
N ILE A 59 -8.36 3.97 -9.40
CA ILE A 59 -7.81 5.04 -10.25
C ILE A 59 -7.34 4.52 -11.61
#